data_AF-A0A1H5K3X5-F1
#
_entry.id   AF-A0A1H5K3X5-F1
#
_cell.length_a   1.000
_cell.length_b   1.000
_cell.length_c   1.000
_cell.angle_alpha   90.00
_cell.angle_beta   90.00
_cell.angle_gamma   90.00
#
_symmetry.space_group_name_H-M   'P 1'
#
loop_
_entity.id
_entity.type
_entity.pdbx_description
1 polymer ?
#
loop_
_entity_poly.entity_id
_entity_poly.type
_entity_poly.pdbx_seq_one_letter_code
_entity_poly.pdbx_strand_id
1 'polypeptide(L)'
;MMPPAYPAYFADPFVLAIPGGYAAYGTTPAASHRGDAVFESLWSPDLRGWEPRGPVLRRPGGGLGDEFWAPEVAHAGGAYWLYYSVGHGIDGHHLRVARSDSPFGPFDDVGVSLTPGERFAIDAHPYRDRDGRWYLFFARDVLDADRPGTHLAVAPLDGMTALAAEPAEVLAPNADWQLYERGRSMYGRRFDWHTLEGPAVAFRGGRYWLTYSGGAWTGPGYAVAWAVADHPLGPWRHAPDGTPPLLATRPGRLLGPGHNSLVTAPDGRDAIAFHAWDSAHRVRQLHVHHLTWSTTGPRVGPPLTATGPRVGPPLAAHHPRASTPPASNSPRAGGPLTATGPNASAPPATDSSSVGAPLTATGPNSSTPLATHHPRASAPPATESPNAGGPPATNSPNAGGPPAADGLGAGAPLTATGSGASSPLATHHLRAGGPLTANDPDAGPPPAAVRPDVATTVPAQPRHQERSPAQTIQHDD
;
A
#
# COMPACT_ATOMS: atom_id res chain seq x y z
N MET A 1 -7.10 -1.77 -24.78
CA MET A 1 -6.57 -1.99 -23.41
C MET A 1 -5.34 -2.85 -23.49
N MET A 2 -4.38 -2.72 -22.57
CA MET A 2 -3.48 -3.84 -22.28
C MET A 2 -4.27 -4.90 -21.47
N PRO A 3 -4.06 -6.21 -21.69
CA PRO A 3 -4.68 -7.22 -20.85
C PRO A 3 -4.24 -7.08 -19.37
N PRO A 4 -5.15 -7.23 -18.40
CA PRO A 4 -4.80 -7.38 -17.00
C PRO A 4 -4.19 -8.76 -16.72
N ALA A 5 -3.52 -8.90 -15.58
CA ALA A 5 -3.10 -10.20 -15.04
C ALA A 5 -4.27 -10.94 -14.38
N TYR A 6 -5.24 -10.20 -13.82
CA TYR A 6 -6.52 -10.73 -13.34
C TYR A 6 -7.68 -9.78 -13.69
N PRO A 7 -8.73 -10.23 -14.42
CA PRO A 7 -9.69 -9.33 -15.08
C PRO A 7 -10.94 -8.95 -14.28
N ALA A 8 -11.17 -9.54 -13.10
CA ALA A 8 -12.28 -9.13 -12.24
C ALA A 8 -11.89 -7.90 -11.38
N TYR A 9 -12.81 -7.40 -10.55
CA TYR A 9 -12.49 -6.34 -9.60
C TYR A 9 -11.42 -6.82 -8.61
N PHE A 10 -10.28 -6.15 -8.62
CA PHE A 10 -9.18 -6.36 -7.69
C PHE A 10 -8.43 -5.04 -7.54
N ALA A 11 -8.95 -4.21 -6.65
CA ALA A 11 -8.40 -2.90 -6.37
C ALA A 11 -7.27 -2.97 -5.35
N ASP A 12 -6.48 -1.89 -5.30
CA ASP A 12 -5.47 -1.63 -4.26
C ASP A 12 -4.56 -2.86 -3.98
N PRO A 13 -3.92 -3.44 -5.02
CA PRO A 13 -3.34 -4.77 -4.95
C PRO A 13 -1.98 -4.83 -4.22
N PHE A 14 -1.98 -5.41 -3.03
CA PHE A 14 -0.75 -5.86 -2.39
C PHE A 14 -0.36 -7.27 -2.86
N VAL A 15 0.94 -7.53 -3.05
CA VAL A 15 1.46 -8.85 -3.44
C VAL A 15 2.62 -9.30 -2.53
N LEU A 16 2.41 -10.42 -1.84
CA LEU A 16 3.36 -11.05 -0.93
C LEU A 16 3.96 -12.32 -1.56
N ALA A 17 5.29 -12.46 -1.53
CA ALA A 17 5.95 -13.74 -1.81
C ALA A 17 5.78 -14.70 -0.62
N ILE A 18 5.31 -15.92 -0.89
CA ILE A 18 5.00 -16.95 0.12
C ILE A 18 5.63 -18.31 -0.27
N PRO A 19 5.72 -19.29 0.65
CA PRO A 19 6.13 -20.65 0.29
C PRO A 19 5.26 -21.22 -0.84
N GLY A 20 5.88 -21.54 -1.98
CA GLY A 20 5.20 -22.09 -3.15
C GLY A 20 4.59 -21.08 -4.14
N GLY A 21 4.79 -19.77 -3.95
CA GLY A 21 4.35 -18.76 -4.93
C GLY A 21 4.12 -17.39 -4.33
N TYR A 22 2.98 -16.80 -4.66
CA TYR A 22 2.59 -15.45 -4.27
C TYR A 22 1.13 -15.43 -3.80
N ALA A 23 0.86 -14.68 -2.74
CA ALA A 23 -0.48 -14.25 -2.38
C ALA A 23 -0.67 -12.80 -2.84
N ALA A 24 -1.85 -12.46 -3.34
CA ALA A 24 -2.27 -11.08 -3.53
C ALA A 24 -3.53 -10.79 -2.72
N TYR A 25 -3.68 -9.53 -2.30
CA TYR A 25 -4.78 -9.03 -1.48
C TYR A 25 -5.28 -7.72 -2.09
N GLY A 26 -6.58 -7.44 -1.96
CA GLY A 26 -7.14 -6.22 -2.53
C GLY A 26 -8.46 -5.79 -1.89
N THR A 27 -8.73 -4.48 -1.97
CA THR A 27 -10.00 -3.87 -1.56
C THR A 27 -11.16 -4.49 -2.33
N THR A 28 -12.26 -4.81 -1.65
CA THR A 28 -13.56 -5.08 -2.29
C THR A 28 -14.48 -3.87 -2.12
N PRO A 29 -15.42 -3.61 -3.05
CA PRO A 29 -16.39 -2.53 -2.85
C PRO A 29 -17.31 -2.87 -1.67
N ALA A 30 -17.61 -1.94 -0.77
CA ALA A 30 -18.36 -2.27 0.45
C ALA A 30 -19.76 -2.88 0.18
N ALA A 31 -20.40 -2.50 -0.93
CA ALA A 31 -21.66 -3.10 -1.42
C ALA A 31 -21.53 -4.57 -1.89
N SER A 32 -20.31 -5.12 -1.95
CA SER A 32 -20.00 -6.52 -2.28
C SER A 32 -19.69 -7.38 -1.06
N HIS A 33 -19.53 -6.78 0.13
CA HIS A 33 -19.32 -7.52 1.39
C HIS A 33 -20.50 -8.48 1.64
N ARG A 34 -20.21 -9.79 1.70
CA ARG A 34 -21.21 -10.84 1.95
C ARG A 34 -20.96 -11.49 3.31
N GLY A 35 -21.73 -11.08 4.31
CA GLY A 35 -21.47 -11.46 5.70
C GLY A 35 -20.13 -10.88 6.17
N ASP A 36 -19.30 -11.72 6.79
CA ASP A 36 -18.04 -11.29 7.42
C ASP A 36 -16.86 -11.18 6.43
N ALA A 37 -17.12 -11.27 5.12
CA ALA A 37 -16.12 -11.19 4.06
C ALA A 37 -15.76 -9.74 3.70
N VAL A 38 -14.48 -9.37 3.86
CA VAL A 38 -13.99 -7.98 3.63
C VAL A 38 -13.01 -7.88 2.46
N PHE A 39 -11.81 -8.46 2.58
CA PHE A 39 -10.74 -8.34 1.57
C PHE A 39 -10.57 -9.62 0.78
N GLU A 40 -10.66 -9.56 -0.55
CA GLU A 40 -10.44 -10.71 -1.44
C GLU A 40 -8.95 -11.03 -1.59
N SER A 41 -8.66 -12.30 -1.89
CA SER A 41 -7.29 -12.76 -2.13
C SER A 41 -7.16 -13.69 -3.34
N LEU A 42 -5.96 -13.66 -3.93
CA LEU A 42 -5.56 -14.49 -5.06
C LEU A 42 -4.26 -15.23 -4.74
N TRP A 43 -4.03 -16.37 -5.37
CA TRP A 43 -2.72 -17.05 -5.39
C TRP A 43 -2.16 -17.11 -6.81
N SER A 44 -0.84 -17.04 -6.96
CA SER A 44 -0.14 -17.29 -8.21
C SER A 44 1.18 -18.03 -7.98
N PRO A 45 1.58 -18.98 -8.85
CA PRO A 45 2.92 -19.56 -8.81
C PRO A 45 3.99 -18.65 -9.45
N ASP A 46 3.60 -17.71 -10.33
CA ASP A 46 4.53 -17.04 -11.26
C ASP A 46 4.23 -15.56 -11.56
N LEU A 47 3.30 -14.94 -10.81
CA LEU A 47 2.74 -13.59 -10.98
C LEU A 47 1.91 -13.36 -12.26
N ARG A 48 1.78 -14.35 -13.16
CA ARG A 48 1.19 -14.18 -14.50
C ARG A 48 -0.28 -14.60 -14.55
N GLY A 49 -0.61 -15.70 -13.90
CA GLY A 49 -1.98 -16.21 -13.76
C GLY A 49 -2.36 -16.31 -12.28
N TRP A 50 -3.62 -15.96 -11.96
CA TRP A 50 -4.08 -15.79 -10.58
C TRP A 50 -5.36 -16.60 -10.31
N GLU A 51 -5.33 -17.40 -9.25
CA GLU A 51 -6.44 -18.21 -8.74
C GLU A 51 -7.10 -17.52 -7.55
N PRO A 52 -8.42 -17.27 -7.53
CA PRO A 52 -9.10 -16.76 -6.34
C PRO A 52 -8.98 -17.72 -5.16
N ARG A 53 -8.66 -17.18 -3.98
CA ARG A 53 -8.63 -17.89 -2.69
C ARG A 53 -9.68 -17.41 -1.71
N GLY A 54 -10.41 -16.33 -2.04
CA GLY A 54 -11.56 -15.85 -1.28
C GLY A 54 -11.20 -14.82 -0.22
N PRO A 55 -12.18 -14.44 0.62
CA PRO A 55 -12.01 -13.37 1.59
C PRO A 55 -11.13 -13.78 2.78
N VAL A 56 -10.17 -12.92 3.15
CA VAL A 56 -9.14 -13.24 4.16
C VAL A 56 -9.40 -12.63 5.54
N LEU A 57 -9.91 -11.40 5.64
CA LEU A 57 -10.19 -10.76 6.92
C LEU A 57 -11.59 -11.15 7.40
N ARG A 58 -11.69 -11.69 8.63
CA ARG A 58 -12.96 -11.80 9.34
C ARG A 58 -13.39 -10.40 9.76
N ARG A 59 -14.55 -9.95 9.30
CA ARG A 59 -15.08 -8.60 9.61
C ARG A 59 -15.09 -8.37 11.13
N PRO A 60 -14.42 -7.32 11.64
CA PRO A 60 -14.48 -6.97 13.05
C PRO A 60 -15.85 -6.32 13.39
N GLY A 61 -16.11 -6.10 14.68
CA GLY A 61 -17.38 -5.57 15.15
C GLY A 61 -17.76 -4.25 14.47
N GLY A 62 -19.01 -4.15 13.98
CA GLY A 62 -19.46 -3.08 13.07
C GLY A 62 -19.46 -1.64 13.61
N GLY A 63 -19.03 -1.41 14.86
CA GLY A 63 -18.77 -0.08 15.41
C GLY A 63 -17.44 0.55 14.97
N LEU A 64 -16.65 -0.14 14.14
CA LEU A 64 -15.39 0.39 13.57
C LEU A 64 -15.56 1.06 12.19
N GLY A 65 -16.59 0.70 11.43
CA GLY A 65 -16.76 1.16 10.05
C GLY A 65 -17.49 0.20 9.13
N ASP A 66 -17.80 0.70 7.94
CA ASP A 66 -18.41 -0.04 6.83
C ASP A 66 -17.53 -0.10 5.57
N GLU A 67 -16.69 0.91 5.37
CA GLU A 67 -15.65 0.98 4.34
C GLU A 67 -14.29 0.47 4.87
N PHE A 68 -13.68 -0.45 4.13
CA PHE A 68 -12.43 -1.15 4.49
C PHE A 68 -11.51 -1.17 3.27
N TRP A 69 -10.31 -0.57 3.35
CA TRP A 69 -9.45 -0.34 2.18
C TRP A 69 -7.99 -0.81 2.39
N ALA A 70 -7.30 -1.00 1.26
CA ALA A 70 -5.84 -1.15 1.13
C ALA A 70 -5.20 -2.22 2.06
N PRO A 71 -5.49 -3.52 1.85
CA PRO A 71 -4.96 -4.59 2.68
C PRO A 71 -3.51 -4.98 2.30
N GLU A 72 -2.53 -4.64 3.13
CA GLU A 72 -1.14 -5.13 2.98
C GLU A 72 -0.79 -6.17 4.05
N VAL A 73 0.11 -7.12 3.75
CA VAL A 73 0.41 -8.27 4.64
C VAL A 73 1.90 -8.46 4.89
N ALA A 74 2.32 -8.31 6.14
CA ALA A 74 3.67 -8.64 6.59
C ALA A 74 3.76 -10.06 7.16
N HIS A 75 4.78 -10.83 6.79
CA HIS A 75 5.10 -12.10 7.46
C HIS A 75 6.20 -11.90 8.51
N ALA A 76 5.85 -12.02 9.80
CA ALA A 76 6.72 -11.73 10.93
C ALA A 76 6.43 -12.66 12.12
N GLY A 77 7.47 -13.18 12.77
CA GLY A 77 7.34 -14.05 13.95
C GLY A 77 6.68 -15.43 13.66
N GLY A 78 6.66 -15.86 12.40
CA GLY A 78 5.95 -17.07 11.97
C GLY A 78 4.44 -16.88 11.74
N ALA A 79 3.95 -15.65 11.80
CA ALA A 79 2.56 -15.28 11.55
C ALA A 79 2.47 -14.20 10.45
N TYR A 80 1.28 -14.07 9.87
CA TYR A 80 0.92 -13.05 8.89
C TYR A 80 0.13 -11.94 9.59
N TRP A 81 0.45 -10.69 9.25
CA TRP A 81 -0.10 -9.48 9.85
C TRP A 81 -0.67 -8.61 8.74
N LEU A 82 -2.00 -8.59 8.61
CA LEU A 82 -2.74 -7.81 7.61
C LEU A 82 -3.04 -6.43 8.18
N TYR A 83 -2.41 -5.41 7.61
CA TYR A 83 -2.67 -4.01 7.87
C TYR A 83 -3.74 -3.51 6.90
N TYR A 84 -4.62 -2.64 7.37
CA TYR A 84 -5.72 -2.08 6.58
C TYR A 84 -6.22 -0.76 7.19
N SER A 85 -6.98 0.01 6.43
CA SER A 85 -7.77 1.13 6.98
C SER A 85 -9.25 0.77 7.05
N VAL A 86 -9.94 1.33 8.04
CA VAL A 86 -11.40 1.22 8.18
C VAL A 86 -11.97 2.52 8.74
N GLY A 87 -13.15 2.91 8.25
CA GLY A 87 -13.89 4.10 8.65
C GLY A 87 -15.33 4.09 8.15
N HIS A 88 -15.98 5.25 8.16
CA HIS A 88 -17.38 5.41 7.76
C HIS A 88 -17.48 6.24 6.48
N GLY A 89 -17.77 5.59 5.35
CA GLY A 89 -17.69 6.26 4.05
C GLY A 89 -16.29 6.85 3.81
N ILE A 90 -16.20 8.18 3.70
CA ILE A 90 -14.93 8.91 3.54
C ILE A 90 -14.38 9.49 4.85
N ASP A 91 -15.06 9.31 5.98
CA ASP A 91 -14.74 9.95 7.25
C ASP A 91 -14.10 8.98 8.26
N GLY A 92 -13.17 9.49 9.07
CA GLY A 92 -12.67 8.81 10.27
C GLY A 92 -11.93 7.49 10.02
N HIS A 93 -11.24 7.35 8.88
CA HIS A 93 -10.41 6.17 8.64
C HIS A 93 -9.19 6.14 9.55
N HIS A 94 -8.96 5.01 10.21
CA HIS A 94 -7.73 4.75 10.97
C HIS A 94 -7.10 3.43 10.56
N LEU A 95 -5.78 3.32 10.73
CA LEU A 95 -5.03 2.10 10.46
C LEU A 95 -5.23 1.07 11.55
N ARG A 96 -5.42 -0.19 11.16
CA ARG A 96 -5.57 -1.35 12.04
C ARG A 96 -4.68 -2.49 11.57
N VAL A 97 -4.58 -3.54 12.39
CA VAL A 97 -3.87 -4.77 12.05
C VAL A 97 -4.63 -6.00 12.54
N ALA A 98 -4.64 -7.03 11.71
CA ALA A 98 -5.22 -8.34 11.96
C ALA A 98 -4.14 -9.44 11.83
N ARG A 99 -4.27 -10.54 12.56
CA ARG A 99 -3.29 -11.64 12.60
C ARG A 99 -3.88 -12.93 12.03
N SER A 100 -3.07 -13.69 11.28
CA SER A 100 -3.34 -15.10 10.96
C SER A 100 -2.06 -15.93 11.00
N ASP A 101 -2.20 -17.25 11.18
CA ASP A 101 -1.12 -18.22 10.97
C ASP A 101 -1.05 -18.73 9.51
N SER A 102 -1.96 -18.23 8.65
CA SER A 102 -2.12 -18.58 7.23
C SER A 102 -2.03 -17.33 6.35
N PRO A 103 -1.37 -17.36 5.17
CA PRO A 103 -1.38 -16.23 4.23
C PRO A 103 -2.79 -15.97 3.68
N PHE A 104 -3.65 -16.98 3.61
CA PHE A 104 -5.03 -16.83 3.12
C PHE A 104 -6.05 -16.72 4.26
N GLY A 105 -5.58 -16.38 5.47
CA GLY A 105 -6.45 -16.18 6.62
C GLY A 105 -7.12 -17.47 7.15
N PRO A 106 -8.22 -17.34 7.91
CA PRO A 106 -8.83 -16.07 8.31
C PRO A 106 -7.87 -15.23 9.17
N PHE A 107 -7.85 -13.92 8.94
CA PHE A 107 -7.20 -12.93 9.80
C PHE A 107 -8.20 -12.40 10.81
N ASP A 108 -7.76 -12.26 12.07
CA ASP A 108 -8.53 -11.71 13.17
C ASP A 108 -7.92 -10.37 13.63
N ASP A 109 -8.74 -9.32 13.66
CA ASP A 109 -8.34 -7.99 14.13
C ASP A 109 -7.86 -8.03 15.60
N VAL A 110 -6.71 -7.41 15.88
CA VAL A 110 -6.08 -7.51 17.22
C VAL A 110 -6.60 -6.47 18.22
N GLY A 111 -7.65 -5.71 17.87
CA GLY A 111 -8.31 -4.72 18.73
C GLY A 111 -7.74 -3.31 18.65
N VAL A 112 -6.54 -3.10 18.12
CA VAL A 112 -5.84 -1.79 18.14
C VAL A 112 -6.18 -0.88 16.96
N SER A 113 -6.18 0.44 17.22
CA SER A 113 -5.91 1.46 16.20
C SER A 113 -4.43 1.83 16.28
N LEU A 114 -3.74 1.83 15.15
CA LEU A 114 -2.32 2.19 15.04
C LEU A 114 -2.12 3.70 14.92
N THR A 115 -3.14 4.43 14.45
CA THR A 115 -3.09 5.89 14.22
C THR A 115 -4.20 6.63 15.00
N PRO A 116 -4.30 6.48 16.33
CA PRO A 116 -5.38 7.08 17.12
C PRO A 116 -5.25 8.62 17.28
N GLY A 117 -4.06 9.19 17.04
CA GLY A 117 -3.83 10.63 17.02
C GLY A 117 -4.07 11.29 15.66
N GLU A 118 -4.17 10.50 14.58
CA GLU A 118 -4.45 11.02 13.23
C GLU A 118 -5.95 11.27 13.05
N ARG A 119 -6.29 12.31 12.31
CA ARG A 119 -7.70 12.61 11.92
C ARG A 119 -8.25 11.59 10.92
N PHE A 120 -7.37 11.15 10.03
CA PHE A 120 -7.64 10.27 8.90
C PHE A 120 -6.30 9.68 8.46
N ALA A 121 -6.22 8.35 8.37
CA ALA A 121 -5.05 7.64 7.86
C ALA A 121 -5.47 6.38 7.09
N ILE A 122 -4.83 6.16 5.93
CA ILE A 122 -5.09 5.05 4.99
C ILE A 122 -3.79 4.46 4.45
N ASP A 123 -3.90 3.39 3.66
CA ASP A 123 -2.82 2.83 2.82
C ASP A 123 -1.56 2.42 3.60
N ALA A 124 -1.75 1.53 4.57
CA ALA A 124 -0.72 1.06 5.49
C ALA A 124 0.26 0.05 4.84
N HIS A 125 1.49 0.48 4.55
CA HIS A 125 2.55 -0.33 3.97
C HIS A 125 3.60 -0.76 5.02
N PRO A 126 3.60 -2.03 5.47
CA PRO A 126 4.58 -2.55 6.42
C PRO A 126 5.89 -2.93 5.72
N TYR A 127 6.89 -2.05 5.83
CA TYR A 127 8.22 -2.23 5.27
C TYR A 127 9.20 -2.85 6.29
N ARG A 128 9.98 -3.85 5.86
CA ARG A 128 11.11 -4.39 6.64
C ARG A 128 12.45 -3.96 6.05
N ASP A 129 13.26 -3.30 6.86
CA ASP A 129 14.60 -2.86 6.48
C ASP A 129 15.64 -3.99 6.66
N ARG A 130 16.83 -3.79 6.09
CA ARG A 130 17.98 -4.70 6.02
C ARG A 130 18.62 -5.04 7.37
N ASP A 131 18.38 -4.23 8.41
CA ASP A 131 18.74 -4.52 9.80
C ASP A 131 17.71 -5.45 10.49
N GLY A 132 16.59 -5.72 9.81
CA GLY A 132 15.47 -6.52 10.30
C GLY A 132 14.36 -5.73 10.97
N ARG A 133 14.51 -4.40 11.15
CA ARG A 133 13.52 -3.50 11.77
C ARG A 133 12.32 -3.28 10.85
N TRP A 134 11.16 -3.11 11.46
CA TRP A 134 9.91 -2.81 10.77
C TRP A 134 9.56 -1.32 10.86
N TYR A 135 8.96 -0.82 9.77
CA TYR A 135 8.43 0.53 9.61
C TYR A 135 7.04 0.43 8.97
N LEU A 136 6.10 1.28 9.37
CA LEU A 136 4.82 1.45 8.71
C LEU A 136 4.84 2.78 7.96
N PHE A 137 4.81 2.71 6.63
CA PHE A 137 4.52 3.86 5.77
C PHE A 137 3.01 3.95 5.59
N PHE A 138 2.46 5.15 5.49
CA PHE A 138 1.02 5.35 5.28
C PHE A 138 0.71 6.74 4.73
N ALA A 139 -0.56 6.97 4.39
CA ALA A 139 -1.07 8.26 3.94
C ALA A 139 -1.98 8.87 5.03
N ARG A 140 -1.87 10.19 5.28
CA ARG A 140 -2.62 10.93 6.32
C ARG A 140 -3.03 12.33 5.86
N ASP A 141 -4.06 12.90 6.48
CA ASP A 141 -4.55 14.23 6.09
C ASP A 141 -3.80 15.39 6.78
N VAL A 142 -3.25 16.30 5.96
CA VAL A 142 -2.57 17.54 6.35
C VAL A 142 -3.30 18.74 5.74
N LEU A 143 -3.89 19.59 6.60
CA LEU A 143 -4.80 20.67 6.17
C LEU A 143 -4.14 22.05 6.06
N ASP A 144 -3.02 22.24 6.75
CA ASP A 144 -2.36 23.54 6.92
C ASP A 144 -1.00 23.53 6.20
N ALA A 145 -1.04 23.25 4.90
CA ALA A 145 0.07 23.21 3.96
C ALA A 145 -0.34 23.82 2.60
N ASP A 146 0.63 24.25 1.77
CA ASP A 146 0.39 24.90 0.46
C ASP A 146 -0.45 24.04 -0.49
N ARG A 147 -0.31 22.71 -0.40
CA ARG A 147 -1.15 21.72 -1.08
C ARG A 147 -1.85 20.85 -0.03
N PRO A 148 -3.01 21.29 0.49
CA PRO A 148 -3.72 20.58 1.54
C PRO A 148 -4.35 19.29 1.01
N GLY A 149 -4.44 18.29 1.86
CA GLY A 149 -5.04 17.00 1.57
C GLY A 149 -4.20 15.86 2.12
N THR A 150 -4.12 14.74 1.40
CA THR A 150 -3.48 13.52 1.89
C THR A 150 -1.99 13.50 1.53
N HIS A 151 -1.13 13.36 2.55
CA HIS A 151 0.33 13.39 2.52
C HIS A 151 0.89 12.06 3.03
N LEU A 152 2.13 11.71 2.71
CA LEU A 152 2.74 10.46 3.18
C LEU A 152 3.48 10.65 4.52
N ALA A 153 3.42 9.64 5.37
CA ALA A 153 4.10 9.57 6.67
C ALA A 153 4.76 8.19 6.88
N VAL A 154 5.67 8.11 7.86
CA VAL A 154 6.30 6.87 8.31
C VAL A 154 6.55 6.88 9.82
N ALA A 155 6.30 5.75 10.47
CA ALA A 155 6.75 5.48 11.84
C ALA A 155 7.46 4.12 11.89
N PRO A 156 8.49 3.93 12.74
CA PRO A 156 8.96 2.58 13.06
C PRO A 156 7.87 1.82 13.83
N LEU A 157 7.75 0.51 13.63
CA LEU A 157 6.83 -0.34 14.40
C LEU A 157 7.48 -0.81 15.71
N ASP A 158 6.67 -0.96 16.75
CA ASP A 158 6.98 -1.78 17.93
C ASP A 158 6.13 -3.07 17.88
N GLY A 159 6.82 -4.21 17.96
CA GLY A 159 6.29 -5.49 17.51
C GLY A 159 5.73 -5.38 16.08
N MET A 160 4.46 -5.77 15.91
CA MET A 160 3.66 -5.56 14.70
C MET A 160 2.37 -4.77 14.98
N THR A 161 2.16 -4.30 16.22
CA THR A 161 0.84 -3.88 16.73
C THR A 161 0.82 -2.49 17.39
N ALA A 162 1.93 -1.77 17.34
CA ALA A 162 2.03 -0.38 17.81
C ALA A 162 3.05 0.40 16.97
N LEU A 163 2.93 1.73 16.94
CA LEU A 163 3.99 2.60 16.43
C LEU A 163 4.99 2.88 17.57
N ALA A 164 6.29 2.80 17.27
CA ALA A 164 7.37 2.99 18.24
C ALA A 164 7.76 4.47 18.44
N ALA A 165 7.19 5.38 17.65
CA ALA A 165 7.40 6.82 17.69
C ALA A 165 6.25 7.55 16.97
N GLU A 166 6.15 8.86 17.17
CA GLU A 166 5.26 9.72 16.38
C GLU A 166 5.59 9.66 14.88
N PRO A 167 4.59 9.75 13.97
CA PRO A 167 4.82 9.64 12.53
C PRO A 167 5.61 10.84 11.97
N ALA A 168 6.77 10.54 11.39
CA ALA A 168 7.55 11.48 10.61
C ALA A 168 6.90 11.70 9.23
N GLU A 169 7.00 12.92 8.69
CA GLU A 169 6.59 13.20 7.32
C GLU A 169 7.53 12.51 6.32
N VAL A 170 6.94 11.95 5.25
CA VAL A 170 7.66 11.33 4.13
C VAL A 170 7.64 12.27 2.94
N LEU A 171 6.47 12.66 2.44
CA LEU A 171 6.30 13.57 1.32
C LEU A 171 4.96 14.31 1.39
N ALA A 172 5.01 15.63 1.20
CA ALA A 172 3.86 16.43 0.78
C ALA A 172 3.63 16.33 -0.75
N PRO A 173 2.41 16.59 -1.26
CA PRO A 173 2.18 16.83 -2.68
C PRO A 173 3.03 18.01 -3.18
N ASN A 174 3.63 17.87 -4.36
CA ASN A 174 4.52 18.86 -4.98
C ASN A 174 4.08 19.34 -6.37
N ALA A 175 3.10 18.70 -7.01
CA ALA A 175 2.75 18.96 -8.41
C ALA A 175 1.23 18.98 -8.69
N ASP A 176 0.81 19.78 -9.66
CA ASP A 176 -0.62 20.02 -9.98
C ASP A 176 -1.39 18.76 -10.43
N TRP A 177 -0.72 17.74 -10.96
CA TRP A 177 -1.37 16.48 -11.33
C TRP A 177 -1.81 15.64 -10.13
N GLN A 178 -1.26 15.91 -8.93
CA GLN A 178 -1.64 15.22 -7.68
C GLN A 178 -2.95 15.77 -7.08
N LEU A 179 -3.54 16.80 -7.70
CA LEU A 179 -4.86 17.32 -7.37
C LEU A 179 -5.93 16.23 -7.57
N TYR A 180 -6.64 15.92 -6.49
CA TYR A 180 -7.79 15.02 -6.46
C TYR A 180 -9.06 15.77 -6.88
N GLU A 181 -9.36 16.90 -6.24
CA GLU A 181 -10.61 17.65 -6.47
C GLU A 181 -10.48 19.12 -6.05
N ARG A 182 -11.01 20.06 -6.86
CA ARG A 182 -11.05 21.49 -6.52
C ARG A 182 -12.27 21.85 -5.68
N GLY A 183 -12.07 22.66 -4.65
CA GLY A 183 -13.14 23.06 -3.72
C GLY A 183 -13.79 21.90 -2.96
N ARG A 184 -13.11 20.76 -2.84
CA ARG A 184 -13.56 19.57 -2.09
C ARG A 184 -13.92 20.00 -0.67
N SER A 185 -15.10 19.60 -0.22
CA SER A 185 -15.63 20.00 1.08
C SER A 185 -15.30 18.94 2.12
N MET A 186 -14.31 19.22 2.98
CA MET A 186 -13.83 18.33 4.05
C MET A 186 -13.78 19.10 5.37
N TYR A 187 -14.13 18.46 6.49
CA TYR A 187 -13.98 19.02 7.84
C TYR A 187 -14.60 20.42 8.04
N GLY A 188 -15.74 20.69 7.37
CA GLY A 188 -16.43 21.99 7.41
C GLY A 188 -15.76 23.13 6.61
N ARG A 189 -14.66 22.85 5.91
CA ARG A 189 -13.90 23.78 5.06
C ARG A 189 -13.94 23.34 3.60
N ARG A 190 -13.48 24.20 2.69
CA ARG A 190 -13.21 23.86 1.29
C ARG A 190 -11.72 23.92 1.01
N PHE A 191 -11.22 22.97 0.22
CA PHE A 191 -9.82 22.83 -0.15
C PHE A 191 -9.70 22.44 -1.63
N ASP A 192 -8.63 22.88 -2.29
CA ASP A 192 -8.17 22.21 -3.51
C ASP A 192 -7.31 21.01 -3.07
N TRP A 193 -7.98 19.87 -2.95
CA TRP A 193 -7.45 18.67 -2.31
C TRP A 193 -6.43 17.98 -3.18
N HIS A 194 -5.24 17.77 -2.63
CA HIS A 194 -4.19 16.98 -3.26
C HIS A 194 -4.05 15.64 -2.54
N THR A 195 -3.62 14.62 -3.27
CA THR A 195 -3.47 13.25 -2.76
C THR A 195 -2.10 12.73 -3.13
N LEU A 196 -1.33 12.35 -2.12
CA LEU A 196 -0.35 11.27 -2.19
C LEU A 196 -0.87 10.10 -1.35
N GLU A 197 -0.93 8.91 -1.94
CA GLU A 197 -1.45 7.68 -1.30
C GLU A 197 -0.74 6.43 -1.86
N GLY A 198 -1.11 5.23 -1.41
CA GLY A 198 -0.52 3.94 -1.84
C GLY A 198 1.02 3.90 -1.83
N PRO A 199 1.69 4.12 -0.68
CA PRO A 199 3.15 4.08 -0.59
C PRO A 199 3.66 2.63 -0.68
N ALA A 200 4.71 2.36 -1.46
CA ALA A 200 5.42 1.07 -1.43
C ALA A 200 6.94 1.23 -1.58
N VAL A 201 7.70 0.56 -0.72
CA VAL A 201 9.14 0.82 -0.51
C VAL A 201 10.01 -0.38 -0.89
N ALA A 202 11.12 -0.12 -1.59
CA ALA A 202 12.13 -1.11 -1.95
C ALA A 202 13.56 -0.57 -1.75
N PHE A 203 14.43 -1.36 -1.12
CA PHE A 203 15.86 -1.06 -1.03
C PHE A 203 16.61 -1.70 -2.22
N ARG A 204 17.19 -0.86 -3.10
CA ARG A 204 17.86 -1.28 -4.33
C ARG A 204 19.03 -0.35 -4.68
N GLY A 205 20.16 -0.92 -5.09
CA GLY A 205 21.34 -0.14 -5.49
C GLY A 205 21.94 0.73 -4.39
N GLY A 206 21.78 0.34 -3.11
CA GLY A 206 22.26 1.10 -1.95
C GLY A 206 21.35 2.24 -1.49
N ARG A 207 20.17 2.41 -2.09
CA ARG A 207 19.18 3.44 -1.72
C ARG A 207 17.79 2.85 -1.45
N TYR A 208 16.98 3.59 -0.72
CA TYR A 208 15.56 3.33 -0.53
C TYR A 208 14.78 4.07 -1.61
N TRP A 209 13.86 3.37 -2.26
CA TRP A 209 12.96 3.91 -3.26
C TRP A 209 11.53 3.75 -2.78
N LEU A 210 10.73 4.79 -2.94
CA LEU A 210 9.32 4.82 -2.61
C LEU A 210 8.56 5.05 -3.91
N THR A 211 7.68 4.14 -4.31
CA THR A 211 6.61 4.45 -5.26
C THR A 211 5.39 4.93 -4.49
N TYR A 212 4.66 5.88 -5.05
CA TYR A 212 3.41 6.39 -4.47
C TYR A 212 2.44 6.81 -5.57
N SER A 213 1.15 6.79 -5.27
CA SER A 213 0.08 7.21 -6.17
C SER A 213 -0.37 8.63 -5.87
N GLY A 214 -0.98 9.31 -6.84
CA GLY A 214 -1.58 10.62 -6.62
C GLY A 214 -2.57 11.04 -7.70
N GLY A 215 -3.30 12.13 -7.42
CA GLY A 215 -4.47 12.55 -8.17
C GLY A 215 -5.71 11.74 -7.79
N ALA A 216 -6.78 11.83 -8.59
CA ALA A 216 -8.04 11.13 -8.30
C ALA A 216 -8.11 9.71 -8.90
N TRP A 217 -8.15 8.68 -8.04
CA TRP A 217 -8.33 7.28 -8.42
C TRP A 217 -9.60 7.01 -9.24
N THR A 218 -10.61 7.89 -9.14
CA THR A 218 -11.88 7.85 -9.88
C THR A 218 -11.75 8.22 -11.37
N GLY A 219 -10.55 8.53 -11.88
CA GLY A 219 -10.40 9.06 -13.23
C GLY A 219 -9.01 8.97 -13.86
N PRO A 220 -8.84 9.55 -15.06
CA PRO A 220 -7.61 9.46 -15.83
C PRO A 220 -6.41 10.22 -15.22
N GLY A 221 -6.65 11.06 -14.21
CA GLY A 221 -5.58 11.79 -13.50
C GLY A 221 -4.73 10.91 -12.59
N TYR A 222 -5.22 9.73 -12.18
CA TYR A 222 -4.48 8.84 -11.29
C TYR A 222 -3.20 8.30 -11.94
N ALA A 223 -2.10 8.40 -11.20
CA ALA A 223 -0.76 8.05 -11.67
C ALA A 223 0.16 7.69 -10.50
N VAL A 224 1.16 6.84 -10.79
CA VAL A 224 2.24 6.49 -9.85
C VAL A 224 3.46 7.35 -10.13
N ALA A 225 4.01 7.99 -9.11
CA ALA A 225 5.33 8.62 -9.13
C ALA A 225 6.29 7.90 -8.18
N TRP A 226 7.51 8.45 -8.01
CA TRP A 226 8.51 7.87 -7.13
C TRP A 226 9.34 8.94 -6.41
N ALA A 227 9.97 8.52 -5.32
CA ALA A 227 10.92 9.26 -4.51
C ALA A 227 12.08 8.35 -4.09
N VAL A 228 13.15 8.97 -3.58
CA VAL A 228 14.37 8.29 -3.15
C VAL A 228 14.87 8.86 -1.81
N ALA A 229 15.35 7.97 -0.94
CA ALA A 229 15.99 8.31 0.33
C ALA A 229 17.21 7.41 0.58
N ASP A 230 18.01 7.82 1.56
CA ASP A 230 19.21 7.11 1.99
C ASP A 230 18.99 6.37 3.33
N HIS A 231 17.78 6.48 3.90
CA HIS A 231 17.27 5.80 5.10
C HIS A 231 15.72 5.73 5.06
N PRO A 232 15.01 4.75 5.69
CA PRO A 232 13.54 4.66 5.62
C PRO A 232 12.80 5.88 6.20
N LEU A 233 13.33 6.49 7.26
CA LEU A 233 12.80 7.74 7.84
C LEU A 233 13.19 9.01 7.04
N GLY A 234 13.66 8.85 5.80
CA GLY A 234 14.07 9.97 4.96
C GLY A 234 15.44 10.56 5.31
N PRO A 235 15.73 11.82 4.92
CA PRO A 235 14.84 12.71 4.17
C PRO A 235 14.57 12.15 2.77
N TRP A 236 13.28 12.04 2.42
CA TRP A 236 12.84 11.61 1.11
C TRP A 236 12.88 12.78 0.12
N ARG A 237 13.16 12.47 -1.14
CA ARG A 237 13.25 13.43 -2.24
C ARG A 237 12.46 12.88 -3.42
N HIS A 238 11.52 13.66 -3.94
CA HIS A 238 10.77 13.30 -5.15
C HIS A 238 11.71 12.99 -6.33
N ALA A 239 11.18 12.32 -7.36
CA ALA A 239 11.76 12.34 -8.69
C ALA A 239 12.07 13.79 -9.14
N PRO A 240 13.19 14.04 -9.86
CA PRO A 240 13.57 15.39 -10.29
C PRO A 240 12.47 16.08 -11.10
N ASP A 241 12.38 17.41 -11.00
CA ASP A 241 11.35 18.20 -11.68
C ASP A 241 11.28 17.91 -13.18
N GLY A 242 10.06 17.79 -13.70
CA GLY A 242 9.80 17.38 -15.08
C GLY A 242 9.93 15.87 -15.36
N THR A 243 10.31 15.04 -14.38
CA THR A 243 10.25 13.57 -14.53
C THR A 243 8.79 13.12 -14.69
N PRO A 244 8.42 12.43 -15.78
CA PRO A 244 7.06 11.92 -15.95
C PRO A 244 6.73 10.84 -14.90
N PRO A 245 5.44 10.69 -14.52
CA PRO A 245 5.01 9.59 -13.65
C PRO A 245 5.41 8.21 -14.20
N LEU A 246 5.77 7.32 -13.29
CA LEU A 246 6.19 5.93 -13.54
C LEU A 246 5.09 5.11 -14.21
N LEU A 247 3.85 5.30 -13.76
CA LEU A 247 2.62 4.86 -14.41
C LEU A 247 1.67 6.06 -14.53
N ALA A 248 0.96 6.15 -15.65
CA ALA A 248 -0.09 7.16 -15.87
C ALA A 248 -1.04 6.65 -16.96
N THR A 249 -2.22 7.26 -17.05
CA THR A 249 -3.19 7.00 -18.14
C THR A 249 -2.52 7.11 -19.51
N ARG A 250 -2.75 6.10 -20.36
CA ARG A 250 -2.32 6.08 -21.75
C ARG A 250 -3.51 5.57 -22.58
N PRO A 251 -4.19 6.43 -23.37
CA PRO A 251 -5.39 6.07 -24.11
C PRO A 251 -5.25 4.76 -24.88
N GLY A 252 -6.26 3.90 -24.78
CA GLY A 252 -6.25 2.55 -25.37
C GLY A 252 -5.34 1.53 -24.67
N ARG A 253 -4.53 1.90 -23.67
CA ARG A 253 -3.61 1.01 -22.94
C ARG A 253 -3.98 0.84 -21.45
N LEU A 254 -4.01 1.94 -20.69
CA LEU A 254 -4.34 1.98 -19.25
C LEU A 254 -5.15 3.25 -18.94
N LEU A 255 -6.08 3.16 -17.98
CA LEU A 255 -6.87 4.26 -17.45
C LEU A 255 -6.71 4.31 -15.92
N GLY A 256 -6.27 5.45 -15.38
CA GLY A 256 -6.01 5.65 -13.96
C GLY A 256 -5.18 4.55 -13.28
N PRO A 257 -3.95 4.24 -13.75
CA PRO A 257 -3.14 3.19 -13.13
C PRO A 257 -2.46 3.68 -11.84
N GLY A 258 -2.72 2.99 -10.73
CA GLY A 258 -2.14 3.34 -9.42
C GLY A 258 -2.39 2.31 -8.31
N HIS A 259 -2.20 2.77 -7.07
CA HIS A 259 -2.07 2.01 -5.83
C HIS A 259 -1.27 0.71 -6.04
N ASN A 260 0.07 0.85 -6.05
CA ASN A 260 0.95 -0.25 -6.43
C ASN A 260 1.71 -0.84 -5.24
N SER A 261 1.92 -2.15 -5.30
CA SER A 261 2.90 -2.87 -4.47
C SER A 261 4.11 -3.32 -5.29
N LEU A 262 5.16 -3.76 -4.61
CA LEU A 262 6.46 -4.14 -5.19
C LEU A 262 6.86 -5.54 -4.69
N VAL A 263 7.23 -6.43 -5.62
CA VAL A 263 7.58 -7.83 -5.29
C VAL A 263 8.69 -8.34 -6.22
N THR A 264 9.53 -9.27 -5.74
CA THR A 264 10.53 -9.94 -6.59
C THR A 264 9.93 -11.19 -7.25
N ALA A 265 10.02 -11.25 -8.58
CA ALA A 265 9.50 -12.31 -9.44
C ALA A 265 10.42 -13.55 -9.49
N PRO A 266 9.95 -14.70 -10.03
CA PRO A 266 10.74 -15.95 -10.05
C PRO A 266 12.02 -15.91 -10.89
N ASP A 267 12.17 -14.93 -11.79
CA ASP A 267 13.39 -14.69 -12.57
C ASP A 267 14.42 -13.80 -11.84
N GLY A 268 14.16 -13.45 -10.57
CA GLY A 268 15.01 -12.61 -9.73
C GLY A 268 14.93 -11.11 -10.07
N ARG A 269 14.07 -10.71 -11.01
CA ARG A 269 13.77 -9.30 -11.28
C ARG A 269 12.63 -8.83 -10.38
N ASP A 270 12.53 -7.54 -10.17
CA ASP A 270 11.35 -6.99 -9.51
C ASP A 270 10.17 -6.88 -10.48
N ALA A 271 8.99 -6.83 -9.88
CA ALA A 271 7.72 -6.57 -10.51
C ALA A 271 6.95 -5.50 -9.72
N ILE A 272 6.15 -4.74 -10.45
CA ILE A 272 5.18 -3.78 -9.91
C ILE A 272 3.79 -4.34 -10.19
N ALA A 273 3.00 -4.53 -9.13
CA ALA A 273 1.59 -4.90 -9.20
C ALA A 273 0.76 -3.66 -8.87
N PHE A 274 -0.24 -3.34 -9.71
CA PHE A 274 -1.01 -2.11 -9.61
C PHE A 274 -2.42 -2.32 -10.17
N HIS A 275 -3.39 -1.50 -9.76
CA HIS A 275 -4.70 -1.52 -10.39
C HIS A 275 -4.79 -0.51 -11.54
N ALA A 276 -5.66 -0.77 -12.51
CA ALA A 276 -6.12 0.22 -13.48
C ALA A 276 -7.58 -0.06 -13.86
N TRP A 277 -8.32 0.95 -14.31
CA TRP A 277 -9.71 0.77 -14.75
C TRP A 277 -9.82 0.02 -16.07
N ASP A 278 -10.82 -0.86 -16.17
CA ASP A 278 -11.23 -1.44 -17.44
C ASP A 278 -11.78 -0.36 -18.41
N SER A 279 -11.81 -0.66 -19.70
CA SER A 279 -12.24 0.32 -20.73
C SER A 279 -13.69 0.80 -20.63
N ALA A 280 -14.54 0.13 -19.85
CA ALA A 280 -15.91 0.58 -19.56
C ALA A 280 -16.06 1.27 -18.19
N HIS A 281 -14.95 1.51 -17.48
CA HIS A 281 -14.87 2.24 -16.20
C HIS A 281 -15.76 1.62 -15.08
N ARG A 282 -15.81 0.28 -15.02
CA ARG A 282 -16.64 -0.50 -14.08
C ARG A 282 -15.84 -1.16 -12.98
N VAL A 283 -14.64 -1.66 -13.31
CA VAL A 283 -13.79 -2.42 -12.38
C VAL A 283 -12.34 -1.96 -12.43
N ARG A 284 -11.73 -1.87 -11.25
CA ARG A 284 -10.28 -1.72 -11.10
C ARG A 284 -9.67 -3.14 -11.21
N GLN A 285 -8.83 -3.38 -12.21
CA GLN A 285 -8.26 -4.68 -12.56
C GLN A 285 -6.79 -4.76 -12.17
N LEU A 286 -6.31 -5.91 -11.71
CA LEU A 286 -4.91 -6.14 -11.39
C LEU A 286 -4.06 -6.27 -12.67
N HIS A 287 -3.05 -5.40 -12.79
CA HIS A 287 -1.95 -5.52 -13.73
C HIS A 287 -0.65 -5.83 -12.97
N VAL A 288 0.20 -6.68 -13.56
CA VAL A 288 1.57 -6.91 -13.08
C VAL A 288 2.53 -6.67 -14.24
N HIS A 289 3.62 -5.94 -13.98
CA HIS A 289 4.68 -5.65 -14.95
C HIS A 289 6.04 -5.90 -14.31
N HIS A 290 7.04 -6.26 -15.13
CA HIS A 290 8.43 -6.20 -14.66
C HIS A 290 8.83 -4.77 -14.30
N LEU A 291 9.71 -4.62 -13.32
CA LEU A 291 10.29 -3.36 -12.88
C LEU A 291 11.82 -3.44 -12.95
N THR A 292 12.46 -2.36 -13.39
CA THR A 292 13.92 -2.25 -13.43
C THR A 292 14.37 -0.97 -12.75
N TRP A 293 15.51 -1.03 -12.06
CA TRP A 293 16.05 0.09 -11.27
C TRP A 293 17.29 0.67 -11.92
N SER A 294 17.48 1.99 -11.79
CA SER A 294 18.64 2.71 -12.32
C SER A 294 19.02 3.86 -11.40
N THR A 295 20.21 4.43 -11.59
CA THR A 295 20.61 5.69 -10.94
C THR A 295 19.68 6.87 -11.27
N THR A 296 18.87 6.75 -12.34
CA THR A 296 17.86 7.72 -12.76
C THR A 296 16.43 7.38 -12.30
N GLY A 297 16.27 6.40 -11.42
CA GLY A 297 14.97 5.93 -10.92
C GLY A 297 14.46 4.61 -11.51
N PRO A 298 13.29 4.13 -11.02
CA PRO A 298 12.60 2.95 -11.55
C PRO A 298 12.08 3.15 -12.99
N ARG A 299 11.94 2.05 -13.72
CA ARG A 299 11.35 1.98 -15.07
C ARG A 299 10.49 0.73 -15.22
N VAL A 300 9.20 0.92 -15.52
CA VAL A 300 8.26 -0.18 -15.79
C VAL A 300 8.54 -0.81 -17.15
N GLY A 301 8.69 -2.14 -17.16
CA GLY A 301 8.95 -2.96 -18.33
C GLY A 301 7.70 -3.62 -18.92
N PRO A 302 7.85 -4.76 -19.62
CA PRO A 302 6.73 -5.49 -20.21
C PRO A 302 5.81 -6.11 -19.15
N PRO A 303 4.53 -6.36 -19.49
CA PRO A 303 3.57 -6.97 -18.58
C PRO A 303 3.87 -8.46 -18.34
N LEU A 304 3.51 -8.94 -17.15
CA LEU A 304 3.46 -10.35 -16.77
C LEU A 304 2.01 -10.85 -16.91
N THR A 305 1.67 -11.39 -18.08
CA THR A 305 0.33 -11.98 -18.34
C THR A 305 0.40 -13.50 -18.43
N ALA A 306 -0.71 -14.17 -18.11
CA ALA A 306 -0.89 -15.62 -18.24
C ALA A 306 -0.60 -16.16 -19.65
N THR A 307 -0.73 -15.32 -20.67
CA THR A 307 -0.47 -15.60 -22.09
C THR A 307 0.95 -15.30 -22.55
N GLY A 308 1.81 -14.70 -21.72
CA GLY A 308 3.17 -14.34 -22.09
C GLY A 308 4.12 -15.55 -22.18
N PRO A 309 5.20 -15.49 -22.99
CA PRO A 309 6.18 -16.58 -23.09
C PRO A 309 6.74 -16.96 -21.72
N ARG A 310 6.67 -18.25 -21.35
CA ARG A 310 7.24 -18.75 -20.09
C ARG A 310 8.76 -18.87 -20.25
N VAL A 311 9.50 -18.11 -19.45
CA VAL A 311 10.91 -18.42 -19.19
C VAL A 311 10.91 -19.56 -18.17
N GLY A 312 11.68 -20.61 -18.42
CA GLY A 312 11.81 -21.71 -17.45
C GLY A 312 12.44 -21.23 -16.13
N PRO A 313 12.24 -21.95 -15.01
CA PRO A 313 12.94 -21.63 -13.77
C PRO A 313 14.46 -21.66 -14.00
N PRO A 314 15.26 -20.87 -13.27
CA PRO A 314 16.70 -21.03 -13.26
C PRO A 314 17.06 -22.49 -12.96
N LEU A 315 18.01 -23.06 -13.70
CA LEU A 315 18.55 -24.38 -13.38
C LEU A 315 19.05 -24.35 -11.93
N ALA A 316 18.44 -25.17 -11.07
CA ALA A 316 18.74 -25.20 -9.66
C ALA A 316 20.25 -25.46 -9.47
N ALA A 317 20.94 -24.51 -8.83
CA ALA A 317 22.35 -24.68 -8.53
C ALA A 317 22.53 -25.96 -7.71
N HIS A 318 23.35 -26.88 -8.21
CA HIS A 318 23.58 -28.17 -7.54
C HIS A 318 24.23 -27.93 -6.18
N HIS A 319 23.42 -27.92 -5.12
CA HIS A 319 23.92 -27.99 -3.75
C HIS A 319 24.83 -29.22 -3.63
N PRO A 320 26.08 -29.07 -3.14
CA PRO A 320 26.95 -30.20 -2.88
C PRO A 320 26.25 -31.18 -1.93
N ARG A 321 26.01 -32.39 -2.40
CA ARG A 321 25.32 -33.44 -1.64
C ARG A 321 26.17 -33.77 -0.42
N ALA A 322 25.64 -33.52 0.78
CA ALA A 322 26.37 -33.72 2.03
C ALA A 322 26.94 -35.15 2.11
N SER A 323 28.27 -35.26 2.23
CA SER A 323 28.97 -36.54 2.31
C SER A 323 28.82 -37.13 3.71
N THR A 324 27.99 -38.16 3.84
CA THR A 324 27.96 -39.03 5.02
C THR A 324 29.34 -39.66 5.25
N PRO A 325 29.84 -39.71 6.51
CA PRO A 325 31.13 -40.32 6.81
C PRO A 325 31.09 -41.84 6.59
N PRO A 326 32.22 -42.47 6.19
CA PRO A 326 32.26 -43.90 5.91
C PRO A 326 32.25 -44.75 7.19
N ALA A 327 31.38 -45.77 7.22
CA ALA A 327 31.45 -46.84 8.21
C ALA A 327 32.51 -47.88 7.80
N SER A 328 33.07 -48.59 8.79
CA SER A 328 34.16 -49.55 8.61
C SER A 328 33.73 -50.92 8.02
N ASN A 329 34.71 -51.62 7.44
CA ASN A 329 34.50 -52.81 6.60
C ASN A 329 34.19 -54.13 7.35
N SER A 330 33.31 -54.93 6.73
CA SER A 330 33.44 -56.40 6.50
C SER A 330 33.21 -57.41 7.65
N PRO A 331 32.92 -58.71 7.33
CA PRO A 331 32.42 -59.31 6.07
C PRO A 331 31.39 -60.49 6.15
N ARG A 332 30.61 -60.66 5.05
CA ARG A 332 30.32 -61.91 4.30
C ARG A 332 29.41 -63.05 4.86
N ALA A 333 28.20 -63.15 4.28
CA ALA A 333 27.49 -64.34 3.71
C ALA A 333 26.09 -63.88 3.24
N GLY A 334 25.35 -64.42 2.26
CA GLY A 334 25.49 -65.45 1.23
C GLY A 334 24.19 -65.44 0.37
N GLY A 335 24.18 -65.93 -0.88
CA GLY A 335 22.96 -65.91 -1.74
C GLY A 335 22.01 -67.11 -1.55
N PRO A 336 21.02 -67.37 -2.45
CA PRO A 336 20.74 -66.69 -3.73
C PRO A 336 19.24 -66.45 -4.14
N LEU A 337 19.06 -65.53 -5.11
CA LEU A 337 18.15 -65.52 -6.30
C LEU A 337 16.73 -66.15 -6.35
N THR A 338 15.92 -65.60 -7.28
CA THR A 338 14.64 -66.09 -7.90
C THR A 338 13.34 -65.94 -7.09
N ALA A 339 12.14 -65.71 -7.68
CA ALA A 339 11.75 -65.14 -8.98
C ALA A 339 10.22 -64.80 -9.00
N THR A 340 9.72 -64.26 -10.13
CA THR A 340 8.30 -64.19 -10.57
C THR A 340 7.29 -63.33 -9.78
N GLY A 341 6.51 -62.50 -10.50
CA GLY A 341 5.13 -62.11 -10.17
C GLY A 341 4.15 -62.82 -11.13
N PRO A 342 2.97 -62.26 -11.52
CA PRO A 342 2.39 -60.96 -11.13
C PRO A 342 0.85 -61.00 -10.85
N ASN A 343 0.23 -59.82 -10.83
CA ASN A 343 -1.11 -59.49 -11.38
C ASN A 343 -2.37 -59.34 -10.48
N ALA A 344 -2.84 -58.07 -10.42
CA ALA A 344 -4.23 -57.59 -10.60
C ALA A 344 -5.39 -57.78 -9.59
N SER A 345 -6.30 -56.79 -9.66
CA SER A 345 -7.76 -56.81 -9.40
C SER A 345 -8.33 -56.23 -8.09
N ALA A 346 -9.43 -55.49 -8.25
CA ALA A 346 -10.36 -54.88 -7.27
C ALA A 346 -11.68 -54.53 -8.03
N PRO A 347 -12.76 -53.99 -7.43
CA PRO A 347 -13.26 -53.98 -6.04
C PRO A 347 -14.55 -54.87 -5.93
N PRO A 348 -15.55 -54.72 -5.00
CA PRO A 348 -16.47 -53.55 -4.83
C PRO A 348 -16.86 -53.24 -3.35
N ALA A 349 -17.98 -52.52 -3.10
CA ALA A 349 -18.54 -52.10 -1.78
C ALA A 349 -19.86 -52.90 -1.45
N THR A 350 -20.73 -52.67 -0.45
CA THR A 350 -21.21 -51.51 0.39
C THR A 350 -21.50 -51.97 1.88
N ASP A 351 -22.32 -51.40 2.80
CA ASP A 351 -23.34 -50.32 2.80
C ASP A 351 -23.77 -49.71 4.19
N SER A 352 -24.49 -48.58 4.12
CA SER A 352 -25.62 -47.97 4.90
C SER A 352 -25.91 -48.05 6.44
N SER A 353 -26.29 -46.85 6.96
CA SER A 353 -27.39 -46.48 7.92
C SER A 353 -27.52 -46.94 9.40
N SER A 354 -27.09 -46.07 10.33
CA SER A 354 -27.91 -45.22 11.26
C SER A 354 -28.74 -45.72 12.49
N VAL A 355 -28.66 -44.91 13.58
CA VAL A 355 -29.57 -44.69 14.76
C VAL A 355 -29.63 -45.73 15.90
N GLY A 356 -29.47 -45.26 17.16
CA GLY A 356 -29.87 -45.97 18.39
C GLY A 356 -29.42 -45.34 19.73
N ALA A 357 -30.36 -44.86 20.55
CA ALA A 357 -30.20 -44.36 21.94
C ALA A 357 -31.61 -44.38 22.64
N PRO A 358 -31.81 -44.02 23.94
CA PRO A 358 -30.89 -43.68 25.04
C PRO A 358 -31.18 -44.52 26.34
N LEU A 359 -30.67 -44.11 27.51
CA LEU A 359 -31.34 -44.31 28.82
C LEU A 359 -30.80 -43.37 29.93
N THR A 360 -31.50 -43.27 31.07
CA THR A 360 -31.46 -42.14 32.04
C THR A 360 -31.80 -42.57 33.49
N ALA A 361 -31.67 -41.77 34.57
CA ALA A 361 -30.73 -40.69 34.97
C ALA A 361 -31.11 -40.20 36.40
N THR A 362 -30.17 -39.76 37.26
CA THR A 362 -30.46 -39.23 38.63
C THR A 362 -29.47 -38.15 39.13
N GLY A 363 -29.95 -37.30 40.04
CA GLY A 363 -29.21 -36.37 40.93
C GLY A 363 -29.98 -36.26 42.26
N PRO A 364 -29.98 -35.14 43.01
CA PRO A 364 -29.06 -33.97 43.06
C PRO A 364 -28.52 -33.75 44.52
N ASN A 365 -27.88 -32.60 44.81
CA ASN A 365 -27.81 -32.04 46.19
C ASN A 365 -27.38 -30.55 46.20
N SER A 366 -27.63 -29.83 47.31
CA SER A 366 -27.47 -28.37 47.41
C SER A 366 -27.13 -27.85 48.82
N SER A 367 -26.50 -26.66 48.93
CA SER A 367 -26.56 -25.72 50.08
C SER A 367 -25.74 -24.43 49.82
N THR A 368 -26.01 -23.35 50.56
CA THR A 368 -25.50 -21.97 50.37
C THR A 368 -25.21 -21.26 51.74
N PRO A 369 -25.24 -19.92 51.94
CA PRO A 369 -24.09 -19.00 51.83
C PRO A 369 -23.87 -18.02 53.03
N LEU A 370 -22.90 -17.10 52.92
CA LEU A 370 -22.74 -15.86 53.74
C LEU A 370 -21.90 -14.84 52.90
N ALA A 371 -22.31 -13.60 52.55
CA ALA A 371 -22.62 -12.38 53.32
C ALA A 371 -21.38 -11.78 54.05
N THR A 372 -21.06 -10.47 54.04
CA THR A 372 -21.65 -9.21 53.49
C THR A 372 -20.51 -8.18 53.22
N HIS A 373 -20.65 -7.08 52.44
CA HIS A 373 -21.36 -5.84 52.81
C HIS A 373 -21.46 -4.81 51.64
N HIS A 374 -22.50 -3.95 51.73
CA HIS A 374 -22.61 -2.64 51.05
C HIS A 374 -22.85 -1.55 52.12
N PRO A 375 -22.73 -0.25 51.77
CA PRO A 375 -23.94 0.58 51.70
C PRO A 375 -24.07 1.39 50.40
N ARG A 376 -25.10 2.27 50.31
CA ARG A 376 -25.69 2.79 49.06
C ARG A 376 -26.43 4.12 49.28
N ALA A 377 -26.25 5.11 48.38
CA ALA A 377 -27.11 6.28 48.16
C ALA A 377 -26.65 7.04 46.89
N SER A 378 -27.46 7.74 46.07
CA SER A 378 -28.92 7.73 45.84
C SER A 378 -29.21 8.40 44.47
N ALA A 379 -30.34 8.06 43.83
CA ALA A 379 -30.94 8.81 42.70
C ALA A 379 -32.21 9.56 43.20
N PRO A 380 -32.93 10.39 42.41
CA PRO A 380 -33.83 9.91 41.33
C PRO A 380 -33.98 10.96 40.15
N PRO A 381 -35.08 11.09 39.34
CA PRO A 381 -34.92 10.87 37.89
C PRO A 381 -35.74 11.76 36.88
N ALA A 382 -35.58 11.44 35.59
CA ALA A 382 -36.60 11.39 34.50
C ALA A 382 -37.40 12.62 34.00
N THR A 383 -37.47 12.72 32.66
CA THR A 383 -38.66 13.04 31.84
C THR A 383 -38.64 12.21 30.54
N GLU A 384 -39.79 11.99 29.89
CA GLU A 384 -39.97 11.14 28.68
C GLU A 384 -40.68 11.88 27.53
N SER A 385 -40.98 11.13 26.45
CA SER A 385 -42.16 11.24 25.54
C SER A 385 -41.95 11.84 24.12
N PRO A 386 -42.80 11.51 23.10
CA PRO A 386 -42.41 10.47 22.11
C PRO A 386 -42.85 10.73 20.63
N ASN A 387 -42.84 9.66 19.78
CA ASN A 387 -43.44 9.52 18.42
C ASN A 387 -42.73 10.24 17.24
N ALA A 388 -42.81 9.80 15.97
CA ALA A 388 -43.30 8.56 15.31
C ALA A 388 -42.60 8.39 13.91
N GLY A 389 -42.99 7.38 13.10
CA GLY A 389 -42.29 7.00 11.84
C GLY A 389 -42.66 7.77 10.54
N GLY A 390 -41.89 7.55 9.46
CA GLY A 390 -42.07 8.11 8.10
C GLY A 390 -42.94 7.25 7.15
N PRO A 391 -42.74 7.23 5.81
CA PRO A 391 -41.63 7.75 4.97
C PRO A 391 -42.12 8.72 3.83
N PRO A 392 -41.70 8.65 2.53
CA PRO A 392 -40.55 9.41 2.00
C PRO A 392 -40.80 10.33 0.77
N ALA A 393 -39.80 11.19 0.51
CA ALA A 393 -39.38 11.76 -0.79
C ALA A 393 -40.28 12.74 -1.57
N THR A 394 -39.68 13.83 -2.07
CA THR A 394 -40.00 14.48 -3.38
C THR A 394 -38.88 15.45 -3.78
N ASN A 395 -38.89 15.94 -5.03
CA ASN A 395 -37.77 16.62 -5.71
C ASN A 395 -38.10 18.07 -6.12
N SER A 396 -37.05 18.85 -6.39
CA SER A 396 -37.06 20.07 -7.22
C SER A 396 -37.68 21.34 -6.55
N PRO A 397 -37.58 22.56 -7.13
CA PRO A 397 -36.63 23.53 -6.58
C PRO A 397 -37.22 24.94 -6.38
N ASN A 398 -36.42 25.90 -5.91
CA ASN A 398 -36.65 27.30 -6.28
C ASN A 398 -35.37 28.15 -6.28
N ALA A 399 -35.39 29.23 -7.06
CA ALA A 399 -34.34 30.23 -7.13
C ALA A 399 -34.65 31.45 -6.24
N GLY A 400 -33.60 32.13 -5.78
CA GLY A 400 -33.68 33.40 -5.07
C GLY A 400 -32.31 34.07 -5.06
N GLY A 401 -32.10 35.05 -5.94
CA GLY A 401 -30.81 35.72 -6.10
C GLY A 401 -30.65 36.94 -5.18
N PRO A 402 -29.42 37.27 -4.73
CA PRO A 402 -29.11 38.53 -4.07
C PRO A 402 -28.76 39.64 -5.09
N PRO A 403 -29.10 40.91 -4.84
CA PRO A 403 -28.64 42.04 -5.64
C PRO A 403 -27.29 42.60 -5.17
N ALA A 404 -26.52 43.11 -6.15
CA ALA A 404 -25.52 44.20 -6.10
C ALA A 404 -24.47 44.29 -4.97
N ALA A 405 -23.23 44.62 -5.39
CA ALA A 405 -22.17 45.12 -4.51
C ALA A 405 -22.27 46.64 -4.30
N ASP A 406 -21.66 47.16 -3.24
CA ASP A 406 -20.43 47.97 -3.37
C ASP A 406 -19.85 48.35 -1.99
N GLY A 407 -18.53 48.63 -1.92
CA GLY A 407 -17.87 48.94 -0.64
C GLY A 407 -16.34 49.01 -0.70
N LEU A 408 -15.79 50.00 -1.40
CA LEU A 408 -14.33 50.26 -1.42
C LEU A 408 -13.86 50.91 -0.10
N GLY A 409 -12.69 50.48 0.40
CA GLY A 409 -12.04 51.07 1.58
C GLY A 409 -10.56 50.72 1.64
N ALA A 410 -9.69 51.60 1.12
CA ALA A 410 -8.24 51.43 1.16
C ALA A 410 -7.62 52.08 2.40
N GLY A 411 -6.63 51.44 3.02
CA GLY A 411 -5.89 52.00 4.15
C GLY A 411 -4.67 51.17 4.56
N ALA A 412 -3.49 51.74 4.43
CA ALA A 412 -2.20 51.20 4.86
C ALA A 412 -1.17 52.33 4.96
N PRO A 413 0.00 52.12 5.60
CA PRO A 413 0.28 51.38 6.83
C PRO A 413 0.87 52.31 7.91
N LEU A 414 1.16 51.82 9.12
CA LEU A 414 1.97 52.55 10.11
C LEU A 414 2.99 51.64 10.82
N THR A 415 4.19 52.18 11.05
CA THR A 415 5.35 51.51 11.68
C THR A 415 5.94 52.37 12.78
N ALA A 416 6.02 51.84 14.01
CA ALA A 416 6.81 52.34 15.14
C ALA A 416 6.94 51.21 16.18
N THR A 417 8.09 50.56 16.44
CA THR A 417 9.30 51.00 17.18
C THR A 417 9.12 51.22 18.68
N GLY A 418 9.87 50.46 19.50
CA GLY A 418 10.01 50.64 20.96
C GLY A 418 9.74 49.33 21.74
N SER A 419 10.72 48.45 22.00
CA SER A 419 11.85 48.56 22.97
C SER A 419 11.47 48.29 24.43
N GLY A 420 11.85 47.11 24.93
CA GLY A 420 11.77 46.72 26.35
C GLY A 420 12.46 45.37 26.53
N ALA A 421 13.43 45.27 27.45
CA ALA A 421 14.35 44.12 27.52
C ALA A 421 14.40 43.49 28.91
N SER A 422 14.56 42.17 28.96
CA SER A 422 15.28 41.48 30.04
C SER A 422 15.57 40.01 29.68
N SER A 423 16.78 39.56 29.99
CA SER A 423 17.18 38.14 30.07
C SER A 423 17.80 37.90 31.45
N PRO A 424 17.90 36.64 31.91
CA PRO A 424 19.18 35.91 31.77
C PRO A 424 18.97 34.54 31.10
N LEU A 425 19.89 33.96 30.31
CA LEU A 425 21.36 33.88 30.33
C LEU A 425 21.89 32.76 31.24
N ALA A 426 22.23 31.63 30.61
CA ALA A 426 23.11 30.59 31.13
C ALA A 426 23.75 29.81 29.96
N THR A 427 24.97 30.17 29.57
CA THR A 427 25.82 29.42 28.64
C THR A 427 27.15 29.10 29.32
N HIS A 428 27.71 27.92 29.03
CA HIS A 428 29.10 27.61 29.36
C HIS A 428 29.83 27.12 28.11
N HIS A 429 30.97 27.74 27.82
CA HIS A 429 31.77 27.52 26.62
C HIS A 429 33.01 26.65 26.90
N LEU A 430 33.32 25.79 25.92
CA LEU A 430 34.65 25.51 25.36
C LEU A 430 35.85 25.29 26.31
N ARG A 431 36.59 24.22 26.01
CA ARG A 431 37.94 24.42 25.44
C ARG A 431 38.34 23.30 24.48
N ALA A 432 39.20 23.64 23.52
CA ALA A 432 39.75 22.73 22.52
C ALA A 432 41.20 22.36 22.86
N GLY A 433 41.66 21.23 22.32
CA GLY A 433 43.06 20.78 22.33
C GLY A 433 43.51 20.37 20.93
N GLY A 434 44.80 20.55 20.64
CA GLY A 434 45.40 20.36 19.31
C GLY A 434 45.70 18.90 18.92
N PRO A 435 46.30 18.70 17.72
CA PRO A 435 46.31 17.41 17.03
C PRO A 435 47.51 16.50 17.39
N LEU A 436 47.35 15.21 17.06
CA LEU A 436 48.44 14.26 16.88
C LEU A 436 48.29 13.56 15.51
N THR A 437 49.40 13.01 15.01
CA THR A 437 49.60 12.61 13.61
C THR A 437 50.04 11.15 13.47
N ALA A 438 50.15 10.70 12.22
CA ALA A 438 50.68 9.41 11.76
C ALA A 438 49.78 8.19 12.04
N ASN A 439 49.85 7.10 11.28
CA ASN A 439 50.15 6.85 9.85
C ASN A 439 49.93 5.34 9.68
N ASP A 440 49.30 4.88 8.60
CA ASP A 440 49.68 3.61 7.96
C ASP A 440 49.23 3.60 6.48
N PRO A 441 50.02 3.04 5.53
CA PRO A 441 49.74 3.21 4.10
C PRO A 441 49.37 1.91 3.37
N ASP A 442 48.15 1.83 2.84
CA ASP A 442 47.92 1.03 1.62
C ASP A 442 46.80 1.62 0.75
N ALA A 443 47.20 2.46 -0.21
CA ALA A 443 46.33 3.01 -1.25
C ALA A 443 47.16 3.39 -2.48
N GLY A 444 47.17 2.51 -3.49
CA GLY A 444 47.80 2.80 -4.78
C GLY A 444 47.17 4.00 -5.50
N PRO A 445 47.92 4.74 -6.32
CA PRO A 445 47.43 5.97 -6.95
C PRO A 445 46.33 5.68 -7.98
N PRO A 446 45.26 6.51 -8.05
CA PRO A 446 44.23 6.37 -9.07
C PRO A 446 44.75 6.73 -10.48
N PRO A 447 44.19 6.14 -11.56
CA PRO A 447 44.62 6.43 -12.92
C PRO A 447 44.29 7.87 -13.33
N ALA A 448 45.13 8.43 -14.22
CA ALA A 448 45.09 9.84 -14.59
C ALA A 448 43.83 10.23 -15.38
N ALA A 449 43.31 11.44 -15.11
CA ALA A 449 42.18 12.01 -15.83
C ALA A 449 42.57 12.42 -17.26
N VAL A 450 41.86 11.89 -18.26
CA VAL A 450 41.98 12.29 -19.66
C VAL A 450 41.20 13.58 -19.90
N ARG A 451 41.86 14.58 -20.52
CA ARG A 451 41.20 15.81 -20.97
C ARG A 451 40.44 15.59 -22.28
N PRO A 452 39.23 16.13 -22.44
CA PRO A 452 38.66 16.42 -23.75
C PRO A 452 39.10 17.83 -24.21
N ASP A 453 39.71 17.93 -25.39
CA ASP A 453 40.05 19.22 -26.00
C ASP A 453 38.94 19.75 -26.92
N VAL A 454 38.80 21.07 -26.87
CA VAL A 454 38.29 22.06 -27.85
C VAL A 454 37.31 21.60 -28.96
N ALA A 455 36.19 22.33 -29.01
CA ALA A 455 35.11 22.27 -29.98
C ALA A 455 35.50 22.38 -31.48
N THR A 456 34.60 21.88 -32.34
CA THR A 456 34.43 22.34 -33.73
C THR A 456 32.99 22.81 -33.96
N THR A 457 32.84 23.94 -34.65
CA THR A 457 31.56 24.59 -34.95
C THR A 457 31.13 24.36 -36.39
N VAL A 458 29.85 24.04 -36.61
CA VAL A 458 29.20 23.98 -37.94
C VAL A 458 27.85 24.74 -37.84
N PRO A 459 27.46 25.59 -38.82
CA PRO A 459 26.51 26.68 -38.57
C PRO A 459 25.04 26.34 -38.84
N ALA A 460 24.16 27.21 -38.34
CA ALA A 460 22.73 27.20 -38.65
C ALA A 460 22.42 27.92 -39.99
N GLN A 461 21.38 27.45 -40.69
CA GLN A 461 20.76 28.15 -41.83
C GLN A 461 19.21 28.06 -41.76
N PRO A 462 18.48 28.91 -42.52
CA PRO A 462 17.35 29.64 -41.93
C PRO A 462 15.95 29.07 -42.19
N ARG A 463 14.97 29.72 -41.55
CA ARG A 463 13.53 29.51 -41.72
C ARG A 463 13.11 29.70 -43.19
N HIS A 464 12.17 28.88 -43.66
CA HIS A 464 11.25 29.26 -44.72
C HIS A 464 9.82 29.34 -44.18
N GLN A 465 9.10 30.39 -44.58
CA GLN A 465 7.64 30.43 -44.51
C GLN A 465 7.10 29.91 -45.84
N GLU A 466 6.07 29.08 -45.82
CA GLU A 466 5.16 28.93 -46.94
C GLU A 466 3.72 29.13 -46.49
N ARG A 467 2.86 29.52 -47.43
CA ARG A 467 1.51 30.06 -47.17
C ARG A 467 0.43 29.07 -47.58
N SER A 468 -0.69 29.11 -46.88
CA SER A 468 -1.92 28.45 -47.34
C SER A 468 -2.38 29.03 -48.69
N PRO A 469 -2.78 28.19 -49.66
CA PRO A 469 -3.75 28.56 -50.67
C PRO A 469 -5.16 28.27 -50.14
N ALA A 470 -6.06 29.25 -50.25
CA ALA A 470 -7.50 28.99 -50.23
C ALA A 470 -8.00 29.06 -51.68
N GLN A 471 -8.80 28.08 -52.10
CA GLN A 471 -9.61 28.20 -53.32
C GLN A 471 -11.04 27.75 -53.04
N THR A 472 -11.95 28.69 -53.25
CA THR A 472 -13.38 28.47 -53.37
C THR A 472 -13.68 27.70 -54.65
N ILE A 473 -14.66 26.80 -54.60
CA ILE A 473 -15.37 26.33 -55.80
C ILE A 473 -16.83 26.80 -55.63
N GLN A 474 -17.36 27.46 -56.66
CA GLN A 474 -18.78 27.81 -56.75
C GLN A 474 -19.56 26.70 -57.47
N HIS A 475 -20.89 26.74 -57.34
CA HIS A 475 -21.80 26.05 -58.24
C HIS A 475 -21.63 26.53 -59.69
N ASP A 476 -21.98 25.67 -60.64
CA ASP A 476 -23.13 25.89 -61.55
C ASP A 476 -23.67 24.52 -62.01
N ASP A 477 -24.89 24.51 -62.57
CA ASP A 477 -25.74 23.39 -63.00
C ASP A 477 -26.19 22.36 -61.92
#